data_AF-A0A7X9Q018-F1
#
_entry.id   AF-A0A7X9Q018-F1
#
_cell.length_a   1.000
_cell.length_b   1.000
_cell.length_c   1.000
_cell.angle_alpha   90.00
_cell.angle_beta   90.00
_cell.angle_gamma   90.00
#
_symmetry.space_group_name_H-M   'P 1'
#
loop_
_entity.id
_entity.type
_entity.pdbx_description
1 polymer ?
#
loop_
_entity_poly.entity_id
_entity_poly.type
_entity_poly.pdbx_seq_one_letter_code
_entity_poly.pdbx_strand_id
1 'polypeptide(L)'
;DKRMLVVSTRIEDTHDEAMRTARNGHDEFWKFLGPYGWSRGYMGDDGKPVQPGLIPSLEESMRQRTILVGSVEEVAAQVQELKDLLGVEYLTLFPHLVGDPYSKAVEQMDRFANEVMPLVS
;
A
#
# COMPACT_ATOMS: atom_id res chain seq x y z
N ASP A 1 6.91 9.26 -20.17
CA ASP A 1 7.05 10.42 -19.27
C ASP A 1 6.18 10.36 -18.01
N LYS A 2 5.67 9.18 -17.59
CA LYS A 2 4.87 9.02 -16.35
C LYS A 2 5.23 7.70 -15.67
N ARG A 3 6.50 7.54 -15.29
CA ARG A 3 7.03 6.30 -14.69
C ARG A 3 7.09 6.37 -13.17
N MET A 4 6.30 7.26 -12.56
CA MET A 4 6.23 7.44 -11.12
C MET A 4 4.90 6.89 -10.60
N LEU A 5 4.97 6.08 -9.54
CA LEU A 5 3.81 5.60 -8.79
C LEU A 5 3.93 6.04 -7.33
N VAL A 6 2.80 6.43 -6.75
CA VAL A 6 2.68 6.72 -5.32
C VAL A 6 2.01 5.52 -4.66
N VAL A 7 2.63 4.94 -3.63
CA VAL A 7 2.09 3.75 -2.96
C VAL A 7 2.35 3.79 -1.46
N SER A 8 1.38 3.32 -0.67
CA SER A 8 1.54 3.11 0.76
C SER A 8 2.16 1.74 1.04
N THR A 9 2.90 1.60 2.12
CA THR A 9 3.54 0.33 2.48
C THR A 9 3.37 0.00 3.97
N ARG A 10 3.26 -1.30 4.30
CA ARG A 10 3.49 -1.83 5.64
C ARG A 10 4.34 -3.10 5.56
N ILE A 11 5.53 -3.04 6.12
CA ILE A 11 6.52 -4.10 6.17
C ILE A 11 6.68 -4.53 7.63
N GLU A 12 6.38 -5.78 7.94
CA GLU A 12 6.65 -6.39 9.25
C GLU A 12 7.39 -7.72 9.02
N ASP A 13 7.78 -8.42 10.08
CA ASP A 13 8.53 -9.67 9.94
C ASP A 13 7.70 -10.82 9.34
N THR A 14 6.38 -10.73 9.43
CA THR A 14 5.45 -11.71 8.87
C THR A 14 4.26 -11.01 8.21
N HIS A 15 3.63 -11.72 7.27
CA HIS A 15 2.39 -11.31 6.63
C HIS A 15 1.30 -10.93 7.65
N ASP A 16 1.06 -11.81 8.62
CA ASP A 16 0.00 -11.63 9.62
C ASP A 16 0.25 -10.40 10.50
N GLU A 17 1.51 -10.14 10.85
CA GLU A 17 1.87 -8.96 11.63
C GLU A 17 1.70 -7.68 10.80
N ALA A 18 2.11 -7.69 9.53
CA ALA A 18 1.91 -6.57 8.62
C ALA A 18 0.43 -6.24 8.43
N MET A 19 -0.41 -7.27 8.28
CA MET A 19 -1.86 -7.14 8.25
C MET A 19 -2.40 -6.52 9.54
N ARG A 20 -1.96 -7.03 10.69
CA ARG A 20 -2.41 -6.60 12.01
C ARG A 20 -2.04 -5.13 12.28
N THR A 21 -0.84 -4.69 11.94
CA THR A 21 -0.36 -3.32 12.18
C THR A 21 -0.82 -2.33 11.11
N ALA A 22 -1.18 -2.80 9.92
CA ALA A 22 -1.76 -1.96 8.87
C ALA A 22 -3.23 -1.61 9.14
N ARG A 23 -4.02 -2.59 9.61
CA ARG A 23 -5.50 -2.53 9.54
C ARG A 23 -6.12 -1.28 10.14
N ASN A 24 -5.79 -0.93 11.38
CA ASN A 24 -6.45 0.20 12.04
C ASN A 24 -6.17 1.53 11.32
N GLY A 25 -4.90 1.79 10.95
CA GLY A 25 -4.55 3.02 10.25
C GLY A 25 -5.12 3.09 8.83
N HIS A 26 -5.20 1.95 8.15
CA HIS A 26 -5.87 1.81 6.87
C HIS A 26 -7.38 2.11 6.97
N ASP A 27 -8.06 1.51 7.94
CA ASP A 27 -9.51 1.66 8.11
C ASP A 27 -9.88 3.10 8.48
N GLU A 28 -9.10 3.77 9.33
CA GLU A 28 -9.32 5.18 9.65
C GLU A 28 -9.08 6.09 8.43
N PHE A 29 -8.06 5.80 7.62
CA PHE A 29 -7.81 6.54 6.38
C PHE A 29 -9.02 6.47 5.43
N TRP A 30 -9.61 5.29 5.24
CA TRP A 30 -10.75 5.12 4.35
C TRP A 30 -12.09 5.56 4.95
N LYS A 31 -12.31 5.42 6.25
CA LYS A 31 -13.47 6.04 6.92
C LYS A 31 -13.46 7.55 6.73
N PHE A 32 -12.28 8.17 6.79
CA PHE A 32 -12.13 9.60 6.55
C PHE A 32 -12.32 9.98 5.08
N LEU A 33 -11.64 9.32 4.13
CA LEU A 33 -11.63 9.72 2.72
C LEU A 33 -12.77 9.17 1.87
N GLY A 34 -13.33 8.01 2.23
CA GLY A 34 -14.42 7.34 1.52
C GLY A 34 -15.60 8.26 1.22
N PRO A 35 -16.14 9.00 2.21
CA PRO A 35 -17.23 9.95 2.01
C PRO A 35 -16.94 11.05 0.97
N TYR A 36 -15.67 11.39 0.75
CA TYR A 36 -15.24 12.38 -0.23
C TYR A 36 -15.00 11.78 -1.63
N GLY A 37 -15.26 10.49 -1.82
CA GLY A 37 -15.19 9.82 -3.11
C GLY A 37 -13.78 9.42 -3.56
N TRP A 38 -12.81 9.36 -2.65
CA TRP A 38 -11.44 8.93 -2.96
C TRP A 38 -11.34 7.46 -3.39
N SER A 39 -12.35 6.64 -3.05
CA SER A 39 -12.39 5.23 -3.42
C SER A 39 -12.83 4.96 -4.86
N ARG A 40 -13.17 5.99 -5.66
CA ARG A 40 -13.56 5.84 -7.09
C ARG A 40 -12.51 5.13 -7.96
N GLY A 41 -11.26 5.05 -7.51
CA GLY A 41 -10.19 4.32 -8.18
C GLY A 41 -10.27 2.80 -8.01
N TYR A 42 -11.07 2.29 -7.07
CA TYR A 42 -11.26 0.85 -6.89
C TYR A 42 -12.15 0.29 -7.99
N MET A 43 -11.83 -0.92 -8.41
CA MET A 43 -12.64 -1.75 -9.27
C MET A 43 -13.62 -2.56 -8.42
N GLY A 44 -14.90 -2.51 -8.77
CA GLY A 44 -15.93 -3.38 -8.21
C GLY A 44 -15.88 -4.77 -8.82
N ASP A 45 -16.66 -5.69 -8.26
CA ASP A 45 -16.73 -7.08 -8.73
C ASP A 45 -17.27 -7.22 -10.17
N ASP A 46 -17.96 -6.20 -10.67
CA ASP A 46 -18.43 -6.11 -12.05
C ASP A 46 -17.35 -5.63 -13.05
N GLY A 47 -16.13 -5.41 -12.57
CA GLY A 47 -15.02 -4.92 -13.37
C GLY A 47 -15.17 -3.46 -13.78
N LYS A 48 -16.00 -2.67 -13.08
CA LYS A 48 -16.13 -1.23 -13.29
C LYS A 48 -15.68 -0.43 -12.06
N PRO A 49 -15.32 0.86 -12.21
CA PRO A 49 -15.03 1.71 -11.07
C PRO A 49 -16.20 1.75 -10.09
N VAL A 50 -15.89 1.66 -8.80
CA VAL A 50 -16.90 1.70 -7.73
C VAL A 50 -17.54 3.09 -7.60
N GLN A 51 -18.74 3.11 -7.02
CA GLN A 51 -19.40 4.37 -6.70
C GLN A 51 -18.67 5.11 -5.55
N PRO A 52 -18.79 6.45 -5.48
CA PRO A 52 -18.23 7.22 -4.38
C PRO A 52 -18.81 6.74 -3.04
N GLY A 53 -17.99 6.73 -1.99
CA GLY A 53 -18.44 6.32 -0.65
C GLY A 53 -18.04 4.90 -0.24
N LEU A 54 -17.43 4.11 -1.12
CA LEU A 54 -16.86 2.82 -0.71
C LEU A 54 -15.78 3.04 0.37
N ILE A 55 -15.87 2.25 1.44
CA ILE A 55 -14.82 2.09 2.46
C ILE A 55 -14.25 0.68 2.24
N PRO A 56 -13.13 0.52 1.52
CA PRO A 56 -12.56 -0.80 1.24
C PRO A 56 -11.97 -1.40 2.52
N SER A 57 -12.01 -2.73 2.60
CA SER A 57 -11.19 -3.50 3.55
C SER A 57 -9.71 -3.44 3.18
N LEU A 58 -8.84 -3.78 4.15
CA LEU A 58 -7.40 -3.90 3.90
C LEU A 58 -7.10 -4.93 2.80
N GLU A 59 -7.79 -6.06 2.84
CA GLU A 59 -7.65 -7.15 1.88
C GLU A 59 -8.01 -6.72 0.46
N GLU A 60 -9.10 -5.97 0.28
CA GLU A 60 -9.47 -5.42 -1.04
C GLU A 60 -8.41 -4.45 -1.56
N SER A 61 -7.83 -3.65 -0.66
CA SER A 61 -6.80 -2.67 -0.97
C SER A 61 -5.49 -3.35 -1.39
N MET A 62 -5.09 -4.41 -0.70
CA MET A 62 -3.96 -5.24 -1.09
C MET A 62 -4.18 -5.95 -2.42
N ARG A 63 -5.38 -6.51 -2.63
CA ARG A 63 -5.76 -7.18 -3.88
C ARG A 63 -5.67 -6.23 -5.09
N GLN A 64 -5.97 -4.95 -4.89
CA GLN A 64 -5.89 -3.92 -5.94
C GLN A 64 -4.58 -3.10 -5.93
N ARG A 65 -3.59 -3.51 -5.12
CA ARG A 65 -2.27 -2.86 -5.00
C ARG A 65 -2.33 -1.37 -4.66
N THR A 66 -3.34 -0.94 -3.91
CA THR A 66 -3.41 0.46 -3.40
C THR A 66 -2.53 0.65 -2.16
N ILE A 67 -2.17 -0.44 -1.49
CA ILE A 67 -1.19 -0.54 -0.41
C ILE A 67 -0.40 -1.85 -0.57
N LEU A 68 0.90 -1.82 -0.30
CA LEU A 68 1.74 -3.01 -0.26
C LEU A 68 1.93 -3.44 1.19
N VAL A 69 1.55 -4.67 1.51
CA VAL A 69 1.57 -5.18 2.89
C VAL A 69 2.17 -6.57 2.89
N GLY A 70 3.09 -6.84 3.82
CA GLY A 70 3.65 -8.18 4.02
C GLY A 70 5.02 -8.17 4.68
N SER A 71 5.73 -9.30 4.55
CA SER A 71 7.17 -9.40 4.84
C SER A 71 8.01 -8.58 3.85
N VAL A 72 9.31 -8.47 4.14
CA VAL A 72 10.28 -7.84 3.24
C VAL A 72 10.23 -8.47 1.84
N GLU A 73 10.24 -9.80 1.75
CA GLU A 73 10.21 -10.55 0.49
C GLU A 73 8.89 -10.37 -0.24
N GLU A 74 7.77 -10.40 0.49
CA GLU A 74 6.45 -10.18 -0.11
C GLU A 74 6.32 -8.77 -0.67
N VAL A 75 6.77 -7.74 0.05
CA VAL A 75 6.70 -6.36 -0.42
C VAL A 75 7.66 -6.15 -1.60
N ALA A 76 8.84 -6.76 -1.59
CA ALA A 76 9.75 -6.73 -2.75
C ALA A 76 9.11 -7.37 -4.00
N ALA A 77 8.47 -8.52 -3.86
CA ALA A 77 7.74 -9.17 -4.95
C ALA A 77 6.59 -8.29 -5.48
N GLN A 78 5.86 -7.61 -4.59
CA GLN A 78 4.81 -6.67 -4.97
C GLN A 78 5.35 -5.44 -5.72
N VAL A 79 6.50 -4.91 -5.30
CA VAL A 79 7.18 -3.82 -6.02
C VAL A 79 7.63 -4.27 -7.40
N GLN A 80 8.21 -5.48 -7.51
CA GLN A 80 8.62 -6.05 -8.80
C GLN A 80 7.42 -6.23 -9.73
N GLU A 81 6.30 -6.75 -9.23
CA GLU A 81 5.06 -6.90 -10.00
C GLU A 81 4.60 -5.55 -10.57
N LEU A 82 4.59 -4.50 -9.75
CA LEU A 82 4.24 -3.14 -10.21
C LEU A 82 5.22 -2.61 -11.25
N LYS A 83 6.52 -2.85 -11.07
CA LYS A 83 7.58 -2.49 -12.03
C LYS A 83 7.35 -3.16 -13.38
N ASP A 84 7.12 -4.47 -13.38
CA ASP A 84 6.93 -5.25 -14.61
C ASP A 84 5.63 -4.89 -15.31
N LEU A 85 4.54 -4.67 -14.55
CA LEU A 85 3.22 -4.36 -15.09
C LEU A 85 3.12 -2.93 -15.65
N LEU A 86 3.68 -1.95 -14.94
CA LEU A 86 3.48 -0.52 -15.23
C LEU A 86 4.72 0.16 -15.84
N GLY A 87 5.88 -0.49 -15.83
CA GLY A 87 7.14 0.11 -16.25
C GLY A 87 7.57 1.28 -15.36
N VAL A 88 7.27 1.21 -14.06
CA VAL A 88 7.65 2.25 -13.09
C VAL A 88 9.15 2.27 -12.85
N GLU A 89 9.71 3.47 -12.84
CA GLU A 89 11.13 3.74 -12.53
C GLU A 89 11.29 4.49 -11.21
N TYR A 90 10.22 5.15 -10.74
CA TYR A 90 10.22 5.93 -9.52
C TYR A 90 9.04 5.54 -8.64
N LEU A 91 9.30 5.36 -7.35
CA LEU A 91 8.27 5.18 -6.33
C LEU A 91 8.33 6.33 -5.34
N THR A 92 7.16 6.89 -5.03
CA THR A 92 6.96 7.78 -3.89
C THR A 92 6.19 7.00 -2.83
N LEU A 93 6.75 6.91 -1.63
CA LEU A 93 6.17 6.11 -0.57
C LEU A 93 5.37 6.97 0.42
N PHE A 94 4.25 6.43 0.87
CA PHE A 94 3.65 6.81 2.14
C PHE A 94 4.08 5.78 3.20
N PRO A 95 5.10 6.09 4.01
CA PRO A 95 5.74 5.09 4.89
C PRO A 95 5.02 4.90 6.23
N HIS A 96 3.89 5.57 6.44
CA HIS A 96 3.14 5.48 7.69
C HIS A 96 1.65 5.55 7.42
N LEU A 97 0.88 4.96 8.34
CA LEU A 97 -0.57 5.00 8.33
C LEU A 97 -1.07 5.93 9.43
N VAL A 98 -2.36 6.26 9.36
CA VAL A 98 -3.01 7.11 10.35
C VAL A 98 -2.85 6.51 11.75
N GLY A 99 -2.38 7.32 12.70
CA GLY A 99 -2.15 6.91 14.08
C GLY A 99 -0.76 6.33 14.37
N ASP A 100 0.08 6.12 13.36
CA ASP A 100 1.46 5.66 13.59
C ASP A 100 2.29 6.70 14.35
N PRO A 101 3.17 6.26 15.27
CA PRO A 101 4.21 7.12 15.80
C PRO A 101 5.26 7.42 14.73
N TYR A 102 5.96 8.55 14.88
CA TYR A 102 7.07 8.92 13.98
C TYR A 102 8.13 7.83 13.86
N SER A 103 8.43 7.12 14.96
CA SER A 103 9.39 6.01 14.95
C SER A 103 9.01 4.90 13.97
N LYS A 104 7.71 4.60 13.83
CA LYS A 104 7.23 3.61 12.87
C LYS A 104 7.42 4.10 11.44
N ALA A 105 7.19 5.40 11.16
CA ALA A 105 7.49 5.97 9.84
C ALA A 105 8.98 5.84 9.47
N VAL A 106 9.88 6.12 10.42
CA VAL A 106 11.33 5.97 10.23
C VAL A 106 11.71 4.52 9.98
N GLU A 107 11.21 3.60 10.79
CA GLU A 107 11.39 2.16 10.62
C GLU A 107 10.97 1.73 9.20
N GLN A 108 9.75 2.05 8.77
CA GLN A 108 9.24 1.63 7.46
C GLN A 108 10.06 2.19 6.29
N MET A 109 10.56 3.44 6.39
CA MET A 109 11.48 3.99 5.38
C MET A 109 12.81 3.24 5.35
N ASP A 110 13.37 2.91 6.52
CA ASP A 110 14.64 2.18 6.64
C ASP A 110 14.51 0.77 6.05
N ARG A 111 13.47 0.02 6.46
CA ARG A 111 13.19 -1.33 5.93
C ARG A 111 12.99 -1.30 4.42
N PHE A 112 12.23 -0.34 3.91
CA PHE A 112 11.99 -0.25 2.47
C PHE A 112 13.31 0.00 1.71
N ALA A 113 14.11 0.97 2.16
CA ALA A 113 15.35 1.34 1.47
C ALA A 113 16.44 0.26 1.57
N ASN A 114 16.59 -0.36 2.74
CA ASN A 114 17.72 -1.23 3.05
C ASN A 114 17.42 -2.73 2.99
N GLU A 115 16.15 -3.13 3.08
CA GLU A 115 15.75 -4.55 3.04
C GLU A 115 14.94 -4.89 1.78
N VAL A 116 13.96 -4.06 1.40
CA VAL A 116 13.08 -4.34 0.24
C VAL A 116 13.77 -4.02 -1.08
N MET A 117 14.25 -2.78 -1.27
CA MET A 117 14.81 -2.33 -2.54
C MET A 117 15.97 -3.18 -3.07
N PRO A 118 16.90 -3.71 -2.24
CA PRO A 118 17.95 -4.61 -2.72
C PRO A 118 17.45 -5.92 -3.35
N LEU A 119 16.21 -6.33 -3.07
CA LEU A 119 15.60 -7.54 -3.64
C LEU A 119 14.87 -7.28 -4.96
N VAL A 120 14.68 -6.01 -5.34
CA VAL A 120 13.99 -5.61 -6.58
C VAL A 120 15.02 -5.43 -7.70
N SER A 121 14.78 -6.07 -8.85
CA SER A 121 15.66 -6.05 -10.03
C SER A 121 15.19 -5.06 -11.08
#